data_AF-A0A5B0W5A3-F1
#
_entry.id   AF-A0A5B0W5A3-F1
#
_cell.length_a   1.000
_cell.length_b   1.000
_cell.length_c   1.000
_cell.angle_alpha   90.00
_cell.angle_beta   90.00
_cell.angle_gamma   90.00
#
_symmetry.space_group_name_H-M   'P 1'
#
loop_
_entity.id
_entity.type
_entity.pdbx_description
1 polymer ?
#
loop_
_entity_poly.entity_id
_entity_poly.type
_entity_poly.pdbx_seq_one_letter_code
_entity_poly.pdbx_strand_id
1 'polypeptide(L)' 'MSEQMIGALKVQFTQQDFDFLMSFKRGTPDWLLVSESQIQHLPAVKWKLHNISRIPEAKHTQALNKLEKVF' A
#
# COMPACT_ATOMS: atom_id res chain seq x y z
N MET A 1 3.24 5.85 18.27
CA MET A 1 4.02 4.70 17.75
C MET A 1 5.44 4.89 18.22
N SER A 2 6.02 3.93 18.95
CA SER A 2 7.40 4.02 19.46
C SER A 2 8.40 3.97 18.30
N GLU A 3 9.51 4.72 18.39
CA GLU A 3 10.57 4.74 17.36
C GLU A 3 11.10 3.33 17.03
N GLN A 4 11.07 2.44 18.01
CA GLN A 4 11.43 1.03 17.86
C GLN A 4 10.56 0.27 16.84
N MET A 5 9.24 0.56 16.81
CA MET A 5 8.33 -0.07 15.84
C MET A 5 8.65 0.37 14.41
N ILE A 6 8.94 1.67 14.22
CA ILE A 6 9.30 2.21 12.91
C ILE A 6 10.64 1.64 12.44
N GLY A 7 11.62 1.53 13.35
CA GLY A 7 12.91 0.91 13.06
C GLY A 7 12.78 -0.55 12.64
N ALA A 8 12.02 -1.36 13.40
CA ALA A 8 11.78 -2.76 13.07
C ALA A 8 11.06 -2.93 11.72
N LEU A 9 10.07 -2.06 11.45
CA LEU A 9 9.36 -2.08 10.18
C LEU A 9 10.29 -1.79 9.00
N LYS A 10 11.19 -0.79 9.12
CA LYS A 10 12.18 -0.49 8.08
C LYS A 10 13.15 -1.65 7.81
N VAL A 11 13.53 -2.39 8.85
CA VAL A 11 14.44 -3.55 8.71
C VAL A 11 13.77 -4.70 7.97
N GLN A 12 12.47 -4.90 8.18
CA GLN A 12 11.72 -6.00 7.58
C GLN A 12 11.04 -5.63 6.26
N PHE A 13 11.03 -4.35 5.89
CA PHE A 13 10.39 -3.88 4.67
C PHE A 13 11.22 -4.27 3.45
N THR A 14 10.64 -5.11 2.60
CA THR A 14 11.30 -5.68 1.41
C THR A 14 10.82 -4.99 0.14
N GLN A 15 11.48 -5.31 -0.99
CA GLN A 15 11.01 -4.90 -2.32
C GLN A 15 9.60 -5.43 -2.61
N GLN A 16 9.29 -6.65 -2.18
CA GLN A 16 7.96 -7.24 -2.33
C GLN A 16 6.88 -6.42 -1.58
N ASP A 17 7.21 -5.91 -0.38
CA ASP A 17 6.30 -5.03 0.37
C ASP A 17 6.08 -3.69 -0.35
N PHE A 18 7.14 -3.13 -0.94
CA PHE A 18 7.03 -1.92 -1.77
C PHE A 18 6.14 -2.16 -2.99
N ASP A 19 6.38 -3.24 -3.73
CA ASP A 19 5.64 -3.58 -4.94
C ASP A 19 4.15 -3.82 -4.63
N PHE A 20 3.86 -4.52 -3.53
CA PHE A 20 2.49 -4.68 -3.03
C PHE A 20 1.87 -3.33 -2.64
N LEU A 21 2.57 -2.51 -1.85
CA LEU A 21 2.08 -1.20 -1.43
C LEU A 21 1.80 -0.29 -2.64
N MET A 22 2.65 -0.32 -3.65
CA MET A 22 2.50 0.48 -4.86
C MET A 22 1.29 0.00 -5.68
N SER A 23 1.16 -1.31 -5.94
CA SER A 23 -0.02 -1.86 -6.64
C SER A 23 -1.32 -1.57 -5.88
N PHE A 24 -1.30 -1.68 -4.55
CA PHE A 24 -2.44 -1.36 -3.70
C PHE A 24 -2.84 0.11 -3.80
N LYS A 25 -1.85 1.02 -3.74
CA LYS A 25 -2.08 2.45 -3.84
C LYS A 25 -2.52 2.87 -5.24
N ARG A 26 -2.17 2.14 -6.30
CA ARG A 26 -2.69 2.32 -7.66
C ARG A 26 -4.17 1.92 -7.79
N GLY A 27 -4.71 1.15 -6.84
CA GLY A 27 -6.10 0.68 -6.86
C GLY A 27 -6.28 -0.68 -7.55
N THR A 28 -5.18 -1.28 -8.02
CA THR A 28 -5.14 -2.63 -8.61
C THR A 28 -4.12 -3.47 -7.84
N PRO A 29 -4.44 -3.94 -6.63
CA PRO A 29 -3.49 -4.67 -5.80
C PRO A 29 -3.07 -5.97 -6.48
N ASP A 30 -1.78 -6.25 -6.45
CA ASP A 30 -1.27 -7.56 -6.83
C ASP A 30 -1.29 -8.49 -5.62
N TRP A 31 -2.33 -9.32 -5.54
CA TRP A 31 -2.53 -10.25 -4.43
C TRP A 31 -1.55 -11.41 -4.42
N LEU A 32 -0.76 -11.62 -5.48
CA LEU A 32 0.29 -12.65 -5.50
C LEU A 32 1.50 -12.23 -4.66
N LEU A 33 1.65 -10.94 -4.37
CA LEU A 33 2.73 -10.39 -3.55
C LEU A 33 2.46 -10.51 -2.05
N VAL A 34 1.31 -11.05 -1.64
CA VAL A 34 0.97 -11.27 -0.23
C VAL A 34 0.72 -12.75 0.05
N SER A 35 1.25 -13.22 1.17
CA SER A 35 1.14 -14.62 1.60
C SER A 35 -0.31 -15.01 1.94
N GLU A 36 -1.11 -14.05 2.40
CA GLU A 36 -2.48 -14.28 2.83
C GLU A 36 -3.50 -13.66 1.87
N SER A 37 -3.91 -14.42 0.87
CA SER A 37 -4.91 -13.99 -0.11
C SER A 37 -6.29 -13.65 0.48
N GLN A 38 -6.60 -14.13 1.70
CA GLN A 38 -7.86 -13.83 2.38
C GLN A 38 -7.99 -12.35 2.78
N ILE A 39 -6.89 -11.61 2.89
CA ILE A 39 -6.92 -10.20 3.29
C ILE A 39 -7.75 -9.33 2.33
N GLN A 40 -7.85 -9.72 1.07
CA GLN A 40 -8.65 -9.02 0.06
C GLN A 40 -10.14 -8.95 0.43
N HIS A 41 -10.61 -9.88 1.26
CA HIS A 41 -12.00 -9.96 1.68
C HIS A 41 -12.32 -9.11 2.92
N LEU A 42 -11.29 -8.62 3.64
CA LEU A 42 -11.47 -7.86 4.85
C LEU A 42 -12.20 -6.53 4.57
N PRO A 43 -13.19 -6.15 5.40
CA PRO A 43 -13.95 -4.91 5.20
C PRO A 43 -13.08 -3.66 5.12
N ALA A 44 -12.05 -3.56 5.97
CA ALA A 44 -11.12 -2.44 5.99
C ALA A 44 -10.31 -2.32 4.68
N VAL A 45 -9.92 -3.45 4.09
CA VAL A 45 -9.19 -3.51 2.82
C VAL A 45 -10.07 -3.03 1.68
N LYS A 46 -11.29 -3.58 1.58
CA LYS A 46 -12.29 -3.14 0.58
C LYS A 46 -12.62 -1.66 0.72
N TRP A 47 -12.80 -1.17 1.95
CA TRP A 47 -13.07 0.24 2.21
C TRP A 47 -11.92 1.13 1.77
N LYS A 48 -10.67 0.71 1.99
CA LYS A 48 -9.51 1.48 1.56
C LYS A 48 -9.42 1.58 0.03
N LEU A 49 -9.70 0.48 -0.68
CA LEU A 49 -9.75 0.47 -2.14
C LEU A 49 -10.87 1.36 -2.69
N HIS A 50 -12.05 1.32 -2.07
CA HIS A 50 -13.15 2.23 -2.40
C HIS A 50 -12.76 3.71 -2.22
N ASN A 51 -12.01 4.03 -1.16
CA ASN A 51 -11.54 5.39 -0.96
C ASN A 51 -10.51 5.81 -2.02
N ILE A 52 -9.60 4.91 -2.41
CA ILE A 52 -8.61 5.16 -3.46
C ILE A 52 -9.30 5.44 -4.79
N SER A 53 -10.32 4.66 -5.16
CA SER A 53 -11.06 4.85 -6.42
C SER A 53 -11.85 6.15 -6.50
N ARG A 54 -11.97 6.89 -5.38
CA ARG A 54 -12.68 8.18 -5.29
C ARG A 54 -11.72 9.37 -5.21
N ILE A 55 -10.41 9.13 -5.21
CA ILE A 55 -9.42 10.22 -5.24
C ILE A 55 -9.39 10.82 -6.65
N PRO A 56 -9.43 12.16 -6.79
CA PRO A 56 -9.24 12.79 -8.09
C PRO A 56 -7.89 12.41 -8.70
N GLU A 57 -7.87 12.07 -9.99
CA GLU A 57 -6.69 11.53 -10.68
C GLU A 57 -5.41 12.34 -10.45
N ALA A 58 -5.47 13.67 -10.58
CA ALA A 58 -4.32 14.54 -10.33
C ALA A 58 -3.74 14.39 -8.90
N LYS A 59 -4.62 14.28 -7.88
CA LYS A 59 -4.19 14.06 -6.49
C LYS A 59 -3.67 12.64 -6.28
N HIS A 60 -4.26 11.67 -6.96
CA HIS A 60 -3.85 10.28 -6.90
C HIS A 60 -2.45 10.09 -7.48
N THR A 61 -2.19 10.61 -8.68
CA THR A 61 -0.88 10.62 -9.33
C THR A 61 0.17 11.34 -8.47
N GLN A 62 -0.17 12.49 -7.89
CA GLN A 62 0.74 13.19 -6.98
C GLN A 62 1.10 12.34 -5.75
N ALA A 63 0.13 11.61 -5.18
CA ALA A 63 0.37 10.74 -4.04
C ALA A 63 1.26 9.54 -4.40
N LEU A 64 1.07 8.95 -5.58
CA LEU A 64 1.91 7.86 -6.09
C LEU A 64 3.35 8.32 -6.31
N ASN A 65 3.55 9.46 -6.98
CA ASN A 65 4.89 10.01 -7.22
C ASN A 65 5.63 10.36 -5.93
N LYS A 66 4.90 10.80 -4.90
CA LYS A 66 5.49 11.05 -3.57
C LYS A 66 5.91 9.74 -2.92
N LEU A 67 5.09 8.70 -3.02
CA LEU A 67 5.38 7.41 -2.44
C LEU A 67 6.60 6.77 -3.10
N GLU A 68 6.70 6.83 -4.42
CA GLU A 68 7.83 6.31 -5.20
C GLU A 68 9.17 6.96 -4.84
N LYS A 69 9.16 8.23 -4.41
CA LYS A 69 10.39 8.98 -4.06
C LYS A 69 10.89 8.76 -2.63
N VAL A 70 10.09 8.14 -1.78
CA VAL A 70 10.44 7.91 -0.36
C VAL A 70 11.21 6.59 -0.18
N PHE A 71 11.14 5.71 -1.18
CA PHE A 71 11.85 4.43 -1.24
C PHE A 71 12.91 4.49 -2.33
#